data_AF-A0A2P8H3C2-F1
#
_entry.id   AF-A0A2P8H3C2-F1
#
_cell.length_a   1.000
_cell.length_b   1.000
_cell.length_c   1.000
_cell.angle_alpha   90.00
_cell.angle_beta   90.00
_cell.angle_gamma   90.00
#
_symmetry.space_group_name_H-M   'P 1'
#
loop_
_entity.id
_entity.type
_entity.pdbx_description
1 polymer ?
#
loop_
_entity_poly.entity_id
_entity_poly.type
_entity_poly.pdbx_seq_one_letter_code
_entity_poly.pdbx_strand_id
1 'polypeptide(L)'
;MKKVFIVRKVFMLLLLVSLVFGTTVQALANGLPATGKTGTDSAVTSKSSVTEKMTSAAVAAKSVKLNKTSATLTKGKTLTLTATISPGNATNKTLKWKSSNTKVAKVDSKGKVTAVGAGSAKITVTTSNGKTATAAITVPYSKSLSAGTWKAGTHLPAGRYKITTTSYSGNLFIAVDSYDRYINEILASNAKNGVTAVTTDIKKGDEIQIMGLDKVLFTQVAHKKSNTLHAGYWTVGKDISAGRYKVTTTDRMGNFIVTRAQSLIANEILSAKRSDYSVTSVTTTLKDGDRIQISGLNKVSFAKK
;
A
#
# COMPACT_ATOMS: atom_id res chain seq x y z
N MET A 1 -34.38 -20.03 46.88
CA MET A 1 -34.99 -19.09 47.84
C MET A 1 -34.58 -17.67 47.49
N LYS A 2 -35.58 -16.78 47.33
CA LYS A 2 -35.55 -15.29 47.37
C LYS A 2 -34.65 -14.55 46.34
N LYS A 3 -35.06 -13.47 45.68
CA LYS A 3 -36.35 -12.80 45.43
C LYS A 3 -36.10 -11.74 44.34
N VAL A 4 -37.13 -11.51 43.54
CA VAL A 4 -37.31 -10.48 42.49
C VAL A 4 -37.17 -9.05 43.04
N PHE A 5 -36.66 -8.11 42.23
CA PHE A 5 -37.16 -6.72 42.22
C PHE A 5 -37.07 -6.08 40.82
N ILE A 6 -38.25 -5.74 40.29
CA ILE A 6 -38.56 -4.90 39.13
C ILE A 6 -38.70 -3.46 39.64
N VAL A 7 -38.20 -2.43 38.93
CA VAL A 7 -38.91 -1.14 38.74
C VAL A 7 -38.47 -0.46 37.43
N ARG A 8 -39.44 -0.30 36.51
CA ARG A 8 -39.48 0.66 35.38
C ARG A 8 -39.68 2.08 35.87
N LYS A 9 -39.08 3.10 35.24
CA LYS A 9 -39.50 4.53 35.19
C LYS A 9 -38.38 5.35 34.50
N VAL A 10 -38.54 6.40 33.68
CA VAL A 10 -39.64 7.27 33.23
C VAL A 10 -39.23 7.84 31.85
N PHE A 11 -40.20 8.01 30.97
CA PHE A 11 -40.14 8.81 29.74
C PHE A 11 -40.08 10.31 30.10
N MET A 12 -39.10 11.08 29.62
CA MET A 12 -39.12 12.54 29.72
C MET A 12 -38.95 13.19 28.34
N LEU A 13 -40.04 13.85 27.96
CA LEU A 13 -40.28 14.75 26.86
C LEU A 13 -39.41 16.01 27.01
N LEU A 14 -38.69 16.42 25.97
CA LEU A 14 -38.27 17.82 25.84
C LEU A 14 -38.60 18.33 24.42
N LEU A 15 -39.57 19.25 24.39
CA LEU A 15 -39.87 20.13 23.28
C LEU A 15 -38.65 21.02 22.98
N LEU A 16 -38.32 21.21 21.70
CA LEU A 16 -37.77 22.48 21.25
C LEU A 16 -38.27 22.81 19.84
N VAL A 17 -38.70 24.07 19.77
CA VAL A 17 -39.59 24.68 18.79
C VAL A 17 -38.81 25.12 17.54
N SER A 18 -39.37 24.74 16.40
CA SER A 18 -39.53 25.44 15.12
C SER A 18 -38.49 26.47 14.63
N LEU A 19 -37.96 26.21 13.44
CA LEU A 19 -38.02 27.20 12.34
C LEU A 19 -38.22 26.45 11.01
N VAL A 20 -39.41 26.64 10.45
CA VAL A 20 -39.85 26.19 9.13
C VAL A 20 -39.83 27.39 8.21
N PHE A 21 -39.25 27.28 7.02
CA PHE A 21 -39.83 27.85 5.80
C PHE A 21 -39.39 27.01 4.60
N GLY A 22 -40.20 26.02 4.28
CA GLY A 22 -40.39 25.56 2.92
C GLY A 22 -41.83 25.85 2.55
N THR A 23 -42.07 26.62 1.49
CA THR A 23 -43.37 26.63 0.82
C THR A 23 -43.16 26.65 -0.68
N THR A 24 -43.68 25.58 -1.28
CA THR A 24 -44.00 25.42 -2.69
C THR A 24 -45.15 26.32 -3.11
N VAL A 25 -45.11 26.72 -4.37
CA VAL A 25 -46.13 27.47 -5.10
C VAL A 25 -47.35 26.59 -5.36
N GLN A 26 -48.56 27.10 -5.11
CA GLN A 26 -49.77 26.74 -5.86
C GLN A 26 -50.79 27.86 -5.68
N ALA A 27 -51.03 28.64 -6.74
CA ALA A 27 -52.14 29.58 -6.81
C ALA A 27 -53.38 28.83 -7.31
N LEU A 28 -54.46 28.89 -6.54
CA LEU A 28 -55.82 28.51 -6.97
C LEU A 28 -56.64 29.81 -7.05
N ALA A 29 -57.08 30.14 -8.26
CA ALA A 29 -58.11 31.14 -8.51
C ALA A 29 -59.45 30.41 -8.62
N ASN A 30 -60.48 30.91 -7.93
CA ASN A 30 -61.90 30.83 -8.31
C ASN A 30 -62.78 31.59 -7.28
N GLY A 31 -63.69 32.43 -7.77
CA GLY A 31 -64.95 32.79 -7.09
C GLY A 31 -65.14 34.24 -6.59
N LEU A 32 -65.89 35.03 -7.37
CA LEU A 32 -66.61 36.27 -7.00
C LEU A 32 -67.70 36.02 -5.91
N PRO A 33 -68.39 37.03 -5.28
CA PRO A 33 -68.70 38.38 -5.80
C PRO A 33 -68.69 39.61 -4.83
N ALA A 34 -68.75 40.79 -5.48
CA ALA A 34 -69.43 42.05 -5.15
C ALA A 34 -69.05 42.89 -3.90
N THR A 35 -68.56 44.13 -4.13
CA THR A 35 -69.31 45.41 -4.01
C THR A 35 -68.36 46.62 -4.18
N GLY A 36 -68.81 47.71 -4.82
CA GLY A 36 -68.23 49.06 -4.64
C GLY A 36 -67.46 49.69 -5.81
N LYS A 37 -68.14 50.61 -6.53
CA LYS A 37 -67.66 51.72 -7.40
C LYS A 37 -66.44 52.46 -6.80
N THR A 38 -65.43 52.98 -7.54
CA THR A 38 -65.43 54.19 -8.43
C THR A 38 -64.04 54.41 -9.09
N GLY A 39 -63.99 55.01 -10.30
CA GLY A 39 -62.90 55.89 -10.80
C GLY A 39 -61.68 55.23 -11.49
N THR A 40 -61.63 55.15 -12.83
CA THR A 40 -60.91 56.03 -13.79
C THR A 40 -59.36 55.97 -13.79
N ASP A 41 -58.88 55.43 -14.91
CA ASP A 41 -57.68 55.79 -15.69
C ASP A 41 -56.28 55.34 -15.22
N SER A 42 -55.65 54.46 -16.01
CA SER A 42 -54.25 54.56 -16.48
C SER A 42 -53.75 53.22 -17.03
N ALA A 43 -53.18 53.29 -18.23
CA ALA A 43 -52.58 52.19 -18.97
C ALA A 43 -51.46 51.47 -18.20
N VAL A 44 -51.48 50.13 -18.23
CA VAL A 44 -50.29 49.31 -17.97
C VAL A 44 -50.13 48.35 -19.14
N THR A 45 -49.08 48.60 -19.91
CA THR A 45 -48.56 47.74 -20.96
C THR A 45 -48.04 46.44 -20.35
N SER A 46 -48.72 45.32 -20.64
CA SER A 46 -48.24 43.98 -20.29
C SER A 46 -47.13 43.55 -21.27
N LYS A 47 -45.87 43.87 -20.93
CA LYS A 47 -44.72 43.18 -21.54
C LYS A 47 -44.76 41.71 -21.10
N SER A 48 -45.29 40.85 -21.96
CA SER A 48 -45.13 39.40 -21.82
C SER A 48 -43.66 39.03 -22.04
N SER A 49 -42.92 38.87 -20.94
CA SER A 49 -41.61 38.23 -20.97
C SER A 49 -41.80 36.72 -20.94
N VAL A 50 -41.75 36.08 -22.11
CA VAL A 50 -41.64 34.62 -22.21
C VAL A 50 -40.21 34.26 -21.84
N THR A 51 -40.02 33.72 -20.63
CA THR A 51 -38.73 33.19 -20.19
C THR A 51 -38.54 31.82 -20.82
N GLU A 52 -37.98 31.77 -22.04
CA GLU A 52 -37.53 30.51 -22.61
C GLU A 52 -36.38 29.95 -21.75
N LYS A 53 -36.65 28.83 -21.09
CA LYS A 53 -35.66 28.07 -20.32
C LYS A 53 -34.61 27.51 -21.29
N MET A 54 -33.56 28.26 -21.56
CA MET A 54 -32.39 27.78 -22.31
C MET A 54 -31.82 26.54 -21.63
N THR A 55 -32.06 25.37 -22.21
CA THR A 55 -31.44 24.12 -21.79
C THR A 55 -30.07 24.03 -22.47
N SER A 56 -29.02 24.39 -21.72
CA SER A 56 -27.64 24.19 -22.17
C SER A 56 -27.42 22.70 -22.47
N ALA A 57 -26.89 22.39 -23.67
CA ALA A 57 -26.64 21.02 -24.10
C ALA A 57 -25.65 20.30 -23.17
N ALA A 58 -25.99 19.09 -22.74
CA ALA A 58 -25.16 18.32 -21.82
C ALA A 58 -23.80 17.96 -22.45
N VAL A 59 -22.71 18.31 -21.78
CA VAL A 59 -21.35 17.96 -22.19
C VAL A 59 -21.03 16.56 -21.68
N ALA A 60 -20.91 15.60 -22.61
CA ALA A 60 -20.58 14.22 -22.27
C ALA A 60 -19.10 14.03 -21.90
N ALA A 61 -18.84 13.17 -20.92
CA ALA A 61 -17.49 12.74 -20.59
C ALA A 61 -16.88 11.91 -21.75
N LYS A 62 -15.70 12.31 -22.24
CA LYS A 62 -14.98 11.61 -23.31
C LYS A 62 -14.01 10.56 -22.75
N SER A 63 -13.39 10.85 -21.60
CA SER A 63 -12.45 9.93 -20.93
C SER A 63 -12.43 10.13 -19.42
N VAL A 64 -11.90 9.14 -18.70
CA VAL A 64 -11.50 9.25 -17.30
C VAL A 64 -10.08 8.72 -17.16
N LYS A 65 -9.24 9.36 -16.34
CA LYS A 65 -7.87 8.93 -16.03
C LYS A 65 -7.68 8.82 -14.52
N LEU A 66 -6.81 7.92 -14.08
CA LEU A 66 -6.39 7.81 -12.68
C LEU A 66 -5.01 8.41 -12.48
N ASN A 67 -4.76 8.97 -11.30
CA ASN A 67 -3.43 9.44 -10.89
C ASN A 67 -2.40 8.30 -10.77
N LYS A 68 -2.84 7.05 -10.61
CA LYS A 68 -2.01 5.85 -10.53
C LYS A 68 -2.66 4.70 -11.28
N THR A 69 -1.86 3.94 -12.02
CA THR A 69 -2.27 2.71 -12.72
C THR A 69 -1.88 1.45 -11.95
N SER A 70 -1.01 1.55 -10.95
CA SER A 70 -0.70 0.46 -10.03
C SER A 70 -0.22 0.94 -8.66
N ALA A 71 -0.36 0.10 -7.65
CA ALA A 71 0.25 0.29 -6.33
C ALA A 71 0.43 -1.05 -5.60
N THR A 72 1.48 -1.12 -4.78
CA THR A 72 1.65 -2.20 -3.79
C THR A 72 1.37 -1.65 -2.41
N LEU A 73 0.47 -2.28 -1.66
CA LEU A 73 0.06 -1.84 -0.32
C LEU A 73 0.27 -2.94 0.71
N THR A 74 0.83 -2.58 1.87
CA THR A 74 0.83 -3.47 3.04
C THR A 74 -0.60 -3.65 3.53
N LYS A 75 -0.96 -4.87 3.94
CA LYS A 75 -2.27 -5.18 4.54
C LYS A 75 -2.65 -4.13 5.62
N GLY A 76 -3.88 -3.65 5.56
CA GLY A 76 -4.43 -2.62 6.45
C GLY A 76 -4.11 -1.17 6.04
N LYS A 77 -3.17 -0.94 5.11
CA LYS A 77 -2.87 0.41 4.61
C LYS A 77 -3.85 0.82 3.52
N THR A 78 -3.93 2.13 3.31
CA THR A 78 -4.87 2.75 2.37
C THR A 78 -4.17 3.64 1.35
N LEU A 79 -4.79 3.82 0.21
CA LEU A 79 -4.36 4.71 -0.87
C LEU A 79 -5.60 5.38 -1.48
N THR A 80 -5.54 6.67 -1.77
CA THR A 80 -6.59 7.34 -2.55
C THR A 80 -6.22 7.37 -4.02
N LEU A 81 -7.12 6.85 -4.86
CA LEU A 81 -7.07 7.00 -6.31
C LEU A 81 -7.93 8.20 -6.71
N THR A 82 -7.34 9.15 -7.42
CA THR A 82 -8.03 10.34 -7.91
C THR A 82 -8.35 10.14 -9.38
N ALA A 83 -9.62 10.31 -9.75
CA ALA A 83 -10.09 10.20 -11.13
C ALA A 83 -10.32 11.59 -11.74
N THR A 84 -9.79 11.82 -12.94
CA THR A 84 -9.94 13.06 -13.71
C THR A 84 -10.73 12.79 -14.98
N ILE A 85 -11.89 13.45 -15.12
CA ILE A 85 -12.75 13.38 -16.30
C ILE A 85 -12.32 14.44 -17.33
N SER A 86 -12.34 14.08 -18.62
CA SER A 86 -12.14 15.02 -19.73
C SER A 86 -13.33 14.96 -20.70
N PRO A 87 -13.85 16.10 -21.20
CA PRO A 87 -13.42 17.46 -20.86
C PRO A 87 -13.81 17.82 -19.42
N GLY A 88 -13.08 18.76 -18.80
CA GLY A 88 -13.27 19.13 -17.40
C GLY A 88 -14.63 19.76 -17.09
N ASN A 89 -15.33 20.26 -18.11
CA ASN A 89 -16.68 20.81 -18.06
C ASN A 89 -17.79 19.78 -18.35
N ALA A 90 -17.48 18.47 -18.36
CA ALA A 90 -18.51 17.43 -18.49
C ALA A 90 -19.63 17.64 -17.45
N THR A 91 -20.88 17.63 -17.92
CA THR A 91 -22.06 17.97 -17.09
C THR A 91 -22.29 16.95 -15.99
N ASN A 92 -22.10 15.66 -16.28
CA ASN A 92 -22.20 14.60 -15.29
C ASN A 92 -20.81 14.09 -14.89
N LYS A 93 -20.45 14.32 -13.62
CA LYS A 93 -19.17 13.92 -13.02
C LYS A 93 -19.28 12.75 -12.05
N THR A 94 -20.42 12.04 -12.04
CA THR A 94 -20.61 10.88 -11.18
C THR A 94 -19.65 9.76 -11.58
N LEU A 95 -19.00 9.17 -10.58
CA LEU A 95 -18.08 8.07 -10.71
C LEU A 95 -18.59 6.86 -9.92
N LYS A 96 -18.47 5.68 -10.51
CA LYS A 96 -18.71 4.39 -9.85
C LYS A 96 -17.39 3.65 -9.72
N TRP A 97 -17.11 3.14 -8.52
CA TRP A 97 -15.89 2.39 -8.23
C TRP A 97 -16.20 0.92 -7.98
N LYS A 98 -15.33 0.03 -8.46
CA LYS A 98 -15.45 -1.41 -8.25
C LYS A 98 -14.08 -2.05 -8.04
N SER A 99 -14.01 -3.01 -7.11
CA SER A 99 -12.87 -3.91 -6.99
C SER A 99 -13.18 -5.25 -7.64
N SER A 100 -12.20 -5.84 -8.34
CA SER A 100 -12.31 -7.21 -8.84
C SER A 100 -12.20 -8.26 -7.73
N ASN A 101 -11.60 -7.93 -6.58
CA ASN A 101 -11.44 -8.84 -5.45
C ASN A 101 -11.41 -8.07 -4.12
N THR A 102 -12.55 -8.04 -3.43
CA THR A 102 -12.71 -7.34 -2.14
C THR A 102 -12.04 -8.03 -0.95
N LYS A 103 -11.64 -9.31 -1.10
CA LYS A 103 -10.80 -10.00 -0.11
C LYS A 103 -9.35 -9.54 -0.15
N VAL A 104 -8.92 -8.95 -1.27
CA VAL A 104 -7.57 -8.37 -1.44
C VAL A 104 -7.57 -6.87 -1.24
N ALA A 105 -8.44 -6.14 -1.94
CA ALA A 105 -8.55 -4.69 -1.82
C ALA A 105 -10.00 -4.21 -1.96
N LYS A 106 -10.45 -3.34 -1.06
CA LYS A 106 -11.74 -2.66 -1.12
C LYS A 106 -11.54 -1.23 -1.60
N VAL A 107 -12.52 -0.67 -2.31
CA VAL A 107 -12.54 0.75 -2.72
C VAL A 107 -13.89 1.35 -2.31
N ASP A 108 -13.88 2.56 -1.76
CA ASP A 108 -15.12 3.29 -1.44
C ASP A 108 -15.57 4.21 -2.59
N SER A 109 -16.69 4.92 -2.40
CA SER A 109 -17.25 5.84 -3.41
C SER A 109 -16.35 7.04 -3.72
N LYS A 110 -15.36 7.34 -2.87
CA LYS A 110 -14.40 8.45 -3.02
C LYS A 110 -13.06 7.98 -3.59
N GLY A 111 -12.94 6.72 -4.00
CA GLY A 111 -11.70 6.16 -4.54
C GLY A 111 -10.65 5.80 -3.47
N LYS A 112 -11.02 5.76 -2.19
CA LYS A 112 -10.13 5.29 -1.12
C LYS A 112 -10.05 3.77 -1.16
N VAL A 113 -8.89 3.27 -1.55
CA VAL A 113 -8.54 1.86 -1.57
C VAL A 113 -7.99 1.44 -0.21
N THR A 114 -8.47 0.31 0.32
CA THR A 114 -7.98 -0.31 1.57
C THR A 114 -7.50 -1.73 1.27
N ALA A 115 -6.25 -2.04 1.64
CA ALA A 115 -5.67 -3.37 1.50
C ALA A 115 -6.19 -4.32 2.59
N VAL A 116 -6.78 -5.45 2.19
CA VAL A 116 -7.48 -6.40 3.06
C VAL A 116 -6.71 -7.71 3.25
N GLY A 117 -6.21 -8.29 2.17
CA GLY A 117 -5.59 -9.61 2.18
C GLY A 117 -4.58 -9.77 1.04
N ALA A 118 -3.68 -10.74 1.17
CA ALA A 118 -2.64 -10.95 0.17
C ALA A 118 -3.21 -11.35 -1.19
N GLY A 119 -2.62 -10.84 -2.27
CA GLY A 119 -3.02 -11.13 -3.65
C GLY A 119 -3.04 -9.89 -4.54
N SER A 120 -3.76 -9.98 -5.65
CA SER A 120 -3.95 -8.88 -6.60
C SER A 120 -5.43 -8.56 -6.80
N ALA A 121 -5.75 -7.28 -6.94
CA ALA A 121 -7.09 -6.78 -7.26
C ALA A 121 -6.99 -5.64 -8.29
N LYS A 122 -7.91 -5.61 -9.25
CA LYS A 122 -8.07 -4.50 -10.19
C LYS A 122 -9.17 -3.58 -9.66
N ILE A 123 -8.81 -2.32 -9.40
CA ILE A 123 -9.77 -1.26 -9.10
C ILE A 123 -10.17 -0.59 -10.40
N THR A 124 -11.47 -0.49 -10.65
CA THR A 124 -12.04 0.13 -11.86
C THR A 124 -12.90 1.32 -11.44
N VAL A 125 -12.70 2.46 -12.11
CA VAL A 125 -13.60 3.61 -12.04
C VAL A 125 -14.36 3.73 -13.36
N THR A 126 -15.66 4.01 -13.29
CA THR A 126 -16.56 4.13 -14.45
C THR A 126 -17.35 5.44 -14.37
N THR A 127 -17.36 6.25 -15.43
CA THR A 127 -18.23 7.43 -15.56
C THR A 127 -19.69 7.01 -15.80
N SER A 128 -20.64 7.93 -15.62
CA SER A 128 -22.07 7.66 -15.87
C SER A 128 -22.37 7.16 -17.29
N ASN A 129 -21.59 7.60 -18.28
CA ASN A 129 -21.70 7.18 -19.68
C ASN A 129 -20.70 6.06 -20.09
N GLY A 130 -20.16 5.33 -19.11
CA GLY A 130 -19.43 4.08 -19.36
C GLY A 130 -17.94 4.18 -19.68
N LYS A 131 -17.31 5.36 -19.58
CA LYS A 131 -15.84 5.49 -19.73
C LYS A 131 -15.14 4.92 -18.50
N THR A 132 -14.06 4.17 -18.69
CA THR A 132 -13.38 3.47 -17.61
C THR A 132 -11.89 3.78 -17.50
N ALA A 133 -11.36 3.71 -16.28
CA ALA A 133 -9.92 3.62 -16.01
C ALA A 133 -9.67 2.59 -14.89
N THR A 134 -8.47 2.01 -14.86
CA THR A 134 -8.15 0.94 -13.91
C THR A 134 -6.80 1.13 -13.22
N ALA A 135 -6.71 0.65 -11.98
CA ALA A 135 -5.47 0.54 -11.23
C ALA A 135 -5.29 -0.89 -10.68
N ALA A 136 -4.10 -1.47 -10.85
CA ALA A 136 -3.73 -2.76 -10.27
C ALA A 136 -3.23 -2.57 -8.83
N ILE A 137 -3.83 -3.26 -7.87
CA ILE A 137 -3.46 -3.21 -6.45
C ILE A 137 -2.91 -4.57 -6.05
N THR A 138 -1.65 -4.59 -5.63
CA THR A 138 -0.98 -5.79 -5.11
C THR A 138 -0.81 -5.66 -3.60
N VAL A 139 -1.19 -6.69 -2.86
CA VAL A 139 -0.97 -6.80 -1.42
C VAL A 139 -0.04 -7.98 -1.18
N PRO A 140 1.20 -7.77 -0.74
CA PRO A 140 2.12 -8.87 -0.50
C PRO A 140 1.64 -9.76 0.65
N TYR A 141 1.95 -11.06 0.56
CA TYR A 141 1.80 -11.94 1.71
C TYR A 141 2.72 -11.47 2.84
N SER A 142 2.18 -11.47 4.06
CA SER A 142 3.00 -11.27 5.25
C SER A 142 2.54 -12.14 6.41
N LYS A 143 3.49 -12.53 7.25
CA LYS A 143 3.26 -13.35 8.44
C LYS A 143 4.22 -12.89 9.54
N SER A 144 3.70 -12.72 10.74
CA SER A 144 4.54 -12.58 11.92
C SER A 144 4.72 -13.94 12.59
N LEU A 145 5.95 -14.25 12.96
CA LEU A 145 6.35 -15.39 13.78
C LEU A 145 7.09 -14.86 15.00
N SER A 146 6.99 -15.57 16.12
CA SER A 146 7.72 -15.31 17.36
C SER A 146 8.89 -16.28 17.50
N ALA A 147 9.62 -16.20 18.60
CA ALA A 147 10.63 -17.16 18.98
C ALA A 147 10.11 -18.61 18.89
N GLY A 148 10.96 -19.52 18.41
CA GLY A 148 10.64 -20.91 18.15
C GLY A 148 11.25 -21.42 16.83
N THR A 149 10.93 -22.69 16.53
CA THR A 149 11.35 -23.39 15.31
C THR A 149 10.17 -23.52 14.37
N TRP A 150 10.35 -23.08 13.13
CA TRP A 150 9.31 -23.03 12.11
C TRP A 150 9.79 -23.70 10.83
N LYS A 151 8.84 -24.11 10.01
CA LYS A 151 9.09 -24.79 8.73
C LYS A 151 8.37 -24.12 7.58
N ALA A 152 9.11 -23.73 6.55
CA ALA A 152 8.57 -23.18 5.32
C ALA A 152 7.76 -24.25 4.56
N GLY A 153 6.63 -23.82 3.98
CA GLY A 153 5.58 -24.67 3.43
C GLY A 153 4.51 -25.09 4.44
N THR A 154 4.81 -25.09 5.74
CA THR A 154 3.82 -25.35 6.80
C THR A 154 3.36 -24.04 7.46
N HIS A 155 4.30 -23.20 7.88
CA HIS A 155 4.03 -22.01 8.68
C HIS A 155 3.97 -20.71 7.86
N LEU A 156 4.67 -20.69 6.73
CA LEU A 156 4.60 -19.67 5.68
C LEU A 156 4.93 -20.30 4.32
N PRO A 157 4.40 -19.80 3.19
CA PRO A 157 4.69 -20.36 1.86
C PRO A 157 6.15 -20.11 1.45
N ALA A 158 6.65 -20.87 0.49
CA ALA A 158 7.94 -20.56 -0.13
C ALA A 158 7.88 -19.21 -0.87
N GLY A 159 9.01 -18.52 -0.97
CA GLY A 159 9.12 -17.26 -1.69
C GLY A 159 10.30 -16.40 -1.22
N ARG A 160 10.42 -15.22 -1.83
CA ARG A 160 11.41 -14.22 -1.42
C ARG A 160 10.84 -13.33 -0.32
N TYR A 161 11.55 -13.21 0.78
CA TYR A 161 11.10 -12.47 1.95
C TYR A 161 12.05 -11.36 2.31
N LYS A 162 11.50 -10.17 2.59
CA LYS A 162 12.12 -9.18 3.46
C LYS A 162 11.65 -9.45 4.88
N ILE A 163 12.59 -9.65 5.77
CA ILE A 163 12.39 -10.07 7.15
C ILE A 163 12.84 -8.93 8.05
N THR A 164 11.98 -8.49 8.96
CA THR A 164 12.24 -7.38 9.88
C THR A 164 11.71 -7.71 11.26
N THR A 165 12.17 -7.02 12.29
CA THR A 165 11.63 -7.17 13.65
C THR A 165 11.29 -5.82 14.26
N THR A 166 10.34 -5.82 15.19
CA THR A 166 10.11 -4.71 16.12
C THR A 166 10.69 -4.97 17.51
N SER A 167 11.20 -6.17 17.76
CA SER A 167 11.91 -6.50 19.00
C SER A 167 13.28 -5.81 19.04
N TYR A 168 13.86 -5.67 20.23
CA TYR A 168 15.13 -4.98 20.43
C TYR A 168 16.25 -5.60 19.57
N SER A 169 16.58 -6.87 19.82
CA SER A 169 17.47 -7.70 19.01
C SER A 169 17.28 -9.18 19.37
N GLY A 170 17.77 -10.06 18.51
CA GLY A 170 17.80 -11.50 18.73
C GLY A 170 18.28 -12.22 17.47
N ASN A 171 18.37 -13.54 17.51
CA ASN A 171 18.97 -14.31 16.41
C ASN A 171 17.90 -14.83 15.44
N LEU A 172 18.16 -14.64 14.15
CA LEU A 172 17.43 -15.28 13.06
C LEU A 172 18.36 -16.26 12.37
N PHE A 173 18.03 -17.55 12.46
CA PHE A 173 18.70 -18.60 11.72
C PHE A 173 17.76 -19.22 10.68
N ILE A 174 18.22 -19.38 9.44
CA ILE A 174 17.46 -20.04 8.39
C ILE A 174 18.39 -20.98 7.64
N ALA A 175 18.09 -22.28 7.63
CA ALA A 175 18.82 -23.25 6.81
C ALA A 175 18.25 -23.21 5.38
N VAL A 176 19.07 -22.78 4.41
CA VAL A 176 18.68 -22.60 3.01
C VAL A 176 19.45 -23.61 2.15
N ASP A 177 18.78 -24.59 1.54
CA ASP A 177 19.42 -25.64 0.73
C ASP A 177 20.44 -26.51 1.49
N SER A 178 19.95 -27.38 2.39
CA SER A 178 20.70 -28.53 2.92
C SER A 178 22.06 -28.18 3.58
N TYR A 179 22.05 -27.22 4.51
CA TYR A 179 23.17 -26.75 5.35
C TYR A 179 24.30 -25.96 4.67
N ASP A 180 24.46 -26.03 3.34
CA ASP A 180 25.54 -25.30 2.64
C ASP A 180 25.36 -23.78 2.63
N ARG A 181 24.11 -23.30 2.74
CA ARG A 181 23.81 -21.87 2.87
C ARG A 181 22.87 -21.67 4.04
N TYR A 182 23.19 -20.70 4.88
CA TYR A 182 22.32 -20.33 5.98
C TYR A 182 22.31 -18.82 6.17
N ILE A 183 21.20 -18.32 6.72
CA ILE A 183 21.15 -17.02 7.37
C ILE A 183 21.46 -17.27 8.83
N ASN A 184 22.37 -16.49 9.41
CA ASN A 184 22.58 -16.43 10.85
C ASN A 184 22.87 -14.98 11.20
N GLU A 185 21.82 -14.23 11.53
CA GLU A 185 21.91 -12.79 11.72
C GLU A 185 21.33 -12.39 13.06
N ILE A 186 22.02 -11.48 13.75
CA ILE A 186 21.42 -10.70 14.82
C ILE A 186 20.46 -9.70 14.17
N LEU A 187 19.17 -10.03 14.15
CA LEU A 187 18.11 -9.18 13.64
C LEU A 187 17.65 -8.24 14.76
N ALA A 188 17.55 -6.95 14.46
CA ALA A 188 17.22 -5.92 15.44
C ALA A 188 16.26 -4.86 14.88
N SER A 189 15.59 -4.14 15.77
CA SER A 189 14.76 -2.99 15.40
C SER A 189 15.58 -1.75 15.00
N ASN A 190 16.89 -1.74 15.29
CA ASN A 190 17.79 -0.65 14.98
C ASN A 190 19.20 -1.13 14.61
N ALA A 191 19.92 -0.31 13.85
CA ALA A 191 21.22 -0.66 13.29
C ALA A 191 22.38 -0.70 14.31
N LYS A 192 22.17 -0.23 15.55
CA LYS A 192 23.23 -0.28 16.60
C LYS A 192 23.41 -1.69 17.16
N ASN A 193 22.33 -2.48 17.15
CA ASN A 193 22.24 -3.78 17.83
C ASN A 193 22.26 -4.98 16.88
N GLY A 194 22.27 -4.74 15.57
CA GLY A 194 22.20 -5.79 14.55
C GLY A 194 21.78 -5.28 13.19
N VAL A 195 21.40 -6.20 12.31
CA VAL A 195 20.82 -5.87 11.02
C VAL A 195 19.33 -5.61 11.18
N THR A 196 18.82 -4.58 10.50
CA THR A 196 17.43 -4.14 10.58
C THR A 196 16.51 -4.87 9.61
N ALA A 197 17.11 -5.52 8.61
CA ALA A 197 16.39 -6.35 7.67
C ALA A 197 17.30 -7.42 7.06
N VAL A 198 16.73 -8.60 6.82
CA VAL A 198 17.32 -9.66 6.01
C VAL A 198 16.45 -9.90 4.78
N THR A 199 17.04 -10.02 3.60
CA THR A 199 16.29 -10.45 2.40
C THR A 199 16.87 -11.76 1.87
N THR A 200 16.03 -12.79 1.76
CA THR A 200 16.45 -14.08 1.20
C THR A 200 15.29 -14.79 0.52
N ASP A 201 15.62 -15.70 -0.40
CA ASP A 201 14.68 -16.70 -0.90
C ASP A 201 14.59 -17.83 0.13
N ILE A 202 13.37 -18.23 0.47
CA ILE A 202 13.04 -19.34 1.36
C ILE A 202 12.29 -20.38 0.55
N LYS A 203 12.77 -21.62 0.54
CA LYS A 203 12.16 -22.75 -0.16
C LYS A 203 11.27 -23.57 0.76
N LYS A 204 10.38 -24.35 0.17
CA LYS A 204 9.56 -25.31 0.92
C LYS A 204 10.49 -26.31 1.60
N GLY A 205 10.31 -26.52 2.90
CA GLY A 205 11.14 -27.43 3.70
C GLY A 205 12.21 -26.73 4.52
N ASP A 206 12.62 -25.51 4.16
CA ASP A 206 13.62 -24.74 4.93
C ASP A 206 13.16 -24.56 6.38
N GLU A 207 14.12 -24.75 7.30
CA GLU A 207 13.92 -24.52 8.73
C GLU A 207 14.26 -23.08 9.09
N ILE A 208 13.43 -22.49 9.95
CA ILE A 208 13.56 -21.12 10.43
C ILE A 208 13.56 -21.17 11.95
N GLN A 209 14.67 -20.80 12.57
CA GLN A 209 14.79 -20.68 14.02
C GLN A 209 14.85 -19.20 14.40
N ILE A 210 14.01 -18.82 15.35
CA ILE A 210 13.91 -17.46 15.88
C ILE A 210 14.20 -17.53 17.37
N MET A 211 15.21 -16.78 17.82
CA MET A 211 15.64 -16.79 19.23
C MET A 211 15.67 -15.36 19.77
N GLY A 212 15.03 -15.12 20.92
CA GLY A 212 15.01 -13.81 21.58
C GLY A 212 14.19 -12.72 20.87
N LEU A 213 13.30 -13.09 19.94
CA LEU A 213 12.46 -12.13 19.19
C LEU A 213 10.97 -12.48 19.33
N ASP A 214 10.19 -11.59 19.93
CA ASP A 214 8.74 -11.78 20.08
C ASP A 214 7.99 -11.62 18.76
N LYS A 215 8.52 -10.82 17.83
CA LYS A 215 7.82 -10.50 16.57
C LYS A 215 8.76 -10.26 15.40
N VAL A 216 8.91 -11.30 14.59
CA VAL A 216 9.60 -11.25 13.29
C VAL A 216 8.56 -11.22 12.18
N LEU A 217 8.54 -10.14 11.41
CA LEU A 217 7.65 -9.96 10.26
C LEU A 217 8.34 -10.42 8.98
N PHE A 218 7.80 -11.47 8.38
CA PHE A 218 8.13 -11.96 7.05
C PHE A 218 7.19 -11.30 6.05
N THR A 219 7.71 -10.49 5.12
CA THR A 219 6.93 -9.88 4.05
C THR A 219 7.47 -10.34 2.70
N GLN A 220 6.62 -10.95 1.87
CA GLN A 220 7.04 -11.33 0.52
C GLN A 220 7.39 -10.10 -0.32
N VAL A 221 8.49 -10.18 -1.06
CA VAL A 221 8.95 -9.11 -1.93
C VAL A 221 9.33 -9.68 -3.30
N ALA A 222 9.15 -8.89 -4.35
CA ALA A 222 9.68 -9.25 -5.67
C ALA A 222 11.19 -8.99 -5.73
N HIS A 223 11.89 -9.72 -6.58
CA HIS A 223 13.22 -9.30 -7.01
C HIS A 223 13.14 -7.91 -7.65
N LYS A 224 14.09 -7.05 -7.30
CA LYS A 224 14.19 -5.71 -7.87
C LYS A 224 15.65 -5.32 -7.90
N LYS A 225 16.14 -4.97 -9.10
CA LYS A 225 17.50 -4.50 -9.30
C LYS A 225 17.77 -3.26 -8.45
N SER A 226 18.88 -3.30 -7.70
CA SER A 226 19.35 -2.22 -6.85
C SER A 226 20.88 -2.20 -6.83
N ASN A 227 21.45 -1.00 -6.75
CA ASN A 227 22.88 -0.79 -6.48
C ASN A 227 23.16 -0.63 -4.97
N THR A 228 22.16 -0.93 -4.14
CA THR A 228 22.29 -0.95 -2.68
C THR A 228 21.56 -2.18 -2.17
N LEU A 229 22.33 -3.07 -1.54
CA LEU A 229 21.85 -4.32 -0.95
C LEU A 229 22.09 -4.27 0.57
N HIS A 230 21.58 -5.26 1.28
CA HIS A 230 21.69 -5.37 2.73
C HIS A 230 21.85 -6.85 3.10
N ALA A 231 21.90 -7.17 4.40
CA ALA A 231 22.04 -8.55 4.87
C ALA A 231 21.06 -9.53 4.19
N GLY A 232 21.57 -10.71 3.86
CA GLY A 232 20.85 -11.76 3.16
C GLY A 232 21.53 -12.27 1.89
N TYR A 233 20.75 -12.94 1.05
CA TYR A 233 21.22 -13.55 -0.20
C TYR A 233 20.59 -12.88 -1.43
N TRP A 234 21.43 -12.60 -2.42
CA TRP A 234 21.07 -11.90 -3.64
C TRP A 234 21.60 -12.63 -4.87
N THR A 235 20.86 -12.54 -5.96
CA THR A 235 21.24 -13.14 -7.25
C THR A 235 21.50 -12.06 -8.27
N VAL A 236 22.72 -12.03 -8.83
CA VAL A 236 23.06 -11.13 -9.94
C VAL A 236 22.21 -11.47 -11.16
N GLY A 237 21.73 -10.45 -11.85
CA GLY A 237 20.73 -10.53 -12.92
C GLY A 237 19.30 -10.33 -12.43
N LYS A 238 18.98 -10.73 -11.19
CA LYS A 238 17.65 -10.54 -10.57
C LYS A 238 17.62 -9.32 -9.64
N ASP A 239 18.59 -9.22 -8.75
CA ASP A 239 18.61 -8.25 -7.64
C ASP A 239 19.61 -7.11 -7.85
N ILE A 240 20.58 -7.30 -8.72
CA ILE A 240 21.55 -6.30 -9.17
C ILE A 240 21.96 -6.67 -10.60
N SER A 241 22.27 -5.69 -11.45
CA SER A 241 22.76 -5.99 -12.80
C SER A 241 24.18 -6.56 -12.75
N ALA A 242 24.55 -7.39 -13.72
CA ALA A 242 25.96 -7.71 -13.98
C ALA A 242 26.79 -6.45 -14.27
N GLY A 243 28.08 -6.51 -13.97
CA GLY A 243 29.01 -5.40 -14.19
C GLY A 243 30.21 -5.44 -13.25
N ARG A 244 31.12 -4.48 -13.44
CA ARG A 244 32.26 -4.25 -12.56
C ARG A 244 31.90 -3.18 -11.55
N TYR A 245 32.13 -3.46 -10.27
CA TYR A 245 31.68 -2.60 -9.18
C TYR A 245 32.80 -2.36 -8.17
N LYS A 246 32.90 -1.12 -7.68
CA LYS A 246 33.48 -0.82 -6.37
C LYS A 246 32.38 -0.96 -5.32
N VAL A 247 32.58 -1.91 -4.40
CA VAL A 247 31.64 -2.24 -3.34
C VAL A 247 32.12 -1.61 -2.03
N THR A 248 31.23 -0.92 -1.32
CA THR A 248 31.54 -0.23 -0.05
C THR A 248 30.41 -0.40 0.96
N THR A 249 30.68 -0.11 2.23
CA THR A 249 29.66 0.01 3.28
C THR A 249 29.88 1.27 4.11
N THR A 250 28.80 1.75 4.74
CA THR A 250 28.84 2.80 5.77
C THR A 250 28.66 2.23 7.18
N ASP A 251 28.53 0.91 7.29
CA ASP A 251 28.29 0.24 8.56
C ASP A 251 29.60 -0.15 9.26
N ARG A 252 29.49 -0.79 10.42
CA ARG A 252 30.65 -1.20 11.23
C ARG A 252 31.52 -2.21 10.49
N MET A 253 31.23 -3.50 10.63
CA MET A 253 31.97 -4.59 10.00
C MET A 253 30.98 -5.70 9.66
N GLY A 254 31.21 -6.37 8.54
CA GLY A 254 30.45 -7.54 8.18
C GLY A 254 30.95 -8.17 6.88
N ASN A 255 30.46 -9.37 6.60
CA ASN A 255 30.97 -10.19 5.51
C ASN A 255 30.27 -9.87 4.20
N PHE A 256 31.06 -9.77 3.14
CA PHE A 256 30.62 -9.69 1.76
C PHE A 256 31.28 -10.79 0.96
N ILE A 257 30.45 -11.74 0.50
CA ILE A 257 30.90 -12.91 -0.23
C ILE A 257 30.21 -12.96 -1.58
N VAL A 258 30.97 -13.22 -2.63
CA VAL A 258 30.45 -13.51 -3.97
C VAL A 258 30.91 -14.89 -4.39
N THR A 259 29.98 -15.72 -4.84
CA THR A 259 30.26 -17.05 -5.39
C THR A 259 29.70 -17.20 -6.79
N ARG A 260 30.40 -17.99 -7.61
CA ARG A 260 29.99 -18.39 -8.95
C ARG A 260 30.10 -19.90 -9.03
N ALA A 261 28.96 -20.59 -9.11
CA ALA A 261 28.91 -22.02 -8.87
C ALA A 261 29.60 -22.37 -7.53
N GLN A 262 30.65 -23.19 -7.55
CA GLN A 262 31.42 -23.56 -6.35
C GLN A 262 32.65 -22.65 -6.12
N SER A 263 32.92 -21.69 -7.01
CA SER A 263 34.10 -20.83 -6.91
C SER A 263 33.82 -19.56 -6.09
N LEU A 264 34.76 -19.23 -5.21
CA LEU A 264 34.79 -17.98 -4.46
C LEU A 264 35.34 -16.86 -5.36
N ILE A 265 34.54 -15.81 -5.57
CA ILE A 265 34.88 -14.67 -6.45
C ILE A 265 35.33 -13.46 -5.63
N ALA A 266 34.72 -13.24 -4.47
CA ALA A 266 35.14 -12.26 -3.49
C ALA A 266 34.77 -12.78 -2.10
N ASN A 267 35.61 -12.51 -1.11
CA ASN A 267 35.36 -12.84 0.29
C ASN A 267 36.08 -11.81 1.15
N GLU A 268 35.34 -10.82 1.60
CA GLU A 268 35.91 -9.68 2.30
C GLU A 268 35.07 -9.33 3.51
N ILE A 269 35.75 -8.90 4.57
CA ILE A 269 35.12 -8.19 5.67
C ILE A 269 35.11 -6.72 5.29
N LEU A 270 33.92 -6.17 5.03
CA LEU A 270 33.74 -4.76 4.69
C LEU A 270 33.46 -3.93 5.94
N SER A 271 33.99 -2.71 5.97
CA SER A 271 33.74 -1.74 7.04
C SER A 271 33.78 -0.29 6.55
N ALA A 272 33.13 0.63 7.27
CA ALA A 272 33.21 2.07 6.95
C ALA A 272 34.61 2.66 7.14
N LYS A 273 35.38 2.12 8.09
CA LYS A 273 36.76 2.53 8.39
C LYS A 273 37.66 1.31 8.37
N ARG A 274 38.88 1.46 7.86
CA ARG A 274 39.84 0.34 7.79
C ARG A 274 40.19 -0.15 9.20
N SER A 275 40.31 -1.46 9.34
CA SER A 275 40.87 -2.14 10.51
C SER A 275 41.88 -3.20 10.04
N ASP A 276 42.52 -3.90 10.99
CA ASP A 276 43.45 -4.99 10.68
C ASP A 276 42.77 -6.18 9.99
N TYR A 277 41.45 -6.31 10.17
CA TYR A 277 40.67 -7.43 9.68
C TYR A 277 39.70 -7.06 8.56
N SER A 278 39.69 -5.80 8.09
CA SER A 278 38.68 -5.34 7.14
C SER A 278 39.18 -4.35 6.11
N VAL A 279 38.50 -4.34 4.97
CA VAL A 279 38.72 -3.38 3.89
C VAL A 279 37.56 -2.39 3.80
N THR A 280 37.87 -1.16 3.40
CA THR A 280 36.83 -0.13 3.17
C THR A 280 36.12 -0.29 1.84
N SER A 281 36.70 -1.05 0.91
CA SER A 281 36.08 -1.38 -0.36
C SER A 281 36.71 -2.61 -1.01
N VAL A 282 35.93 -3.29 -1.85
CA VAL A 282 36.41 -4.34 -2.77
C VAL A 282 35.96 -4.02 -4.19
N THR A 283 36.81 -4.28 -5.19
CA THR A 283 36.40 -4.22 -6.59
C THR A 283 36.14 -5.62 -7.10
N THR A 284 34.94 -5.89 -7.59
CA THR A 284 34.57 -7.22 -8.11
C THR A 284 33.80 -7.13 -9.42
N THR A 285 33.89 -8.17 -10.24
CA THR A 285 33.13 -8.30 -11.49
C THR A 285 32.03 -9.33 -11.30
N LEU A 286 30.79 -8.84 -11.32
CA LEU A 286 29.58 -9.64 -11.15
C LEU A 286 29.06 -10.09 -12.51
N LYS A 287 28.77 -11.38 -12.64
CA LYS A 287 28.13 -12.01 -13.80
C LYS A 287 26.73 -12.49 -13.42
N ASP A 288 25.81 -12.54 -14.38
CA ASP A 288 24.47 -13.06 -14.13
C ASP A 288 24.54 -14.49 -13.57
N GLY A 289 23.73 -14.76 -12.54
CA GLY A 289 23.74 -16.03 -11.81
C GLY A 289 24.74 -16.09 -10.65
N ASP A 290 25.68 -15.15 -10.52
CA ASP A 290 26.51 -15.04 -9.32
C ASP A 290 25.63 -14.82 -8.09
N ARG A 291 26.04 -15.42 -6.97
CA ARG A 291 25.36 -15.30 -5.68
C ARG A 291 26.14 -14.35 -4.78
N ILE A 292 25.44 -13.40 -4.17
CA ILE A 292 26.00 -12.46 -3.21
C ILE A 292 25.42 -12.80 -1.83
N GLN A 293 26.28 -13.01 -0.84
CA GLN A 293 25.91 -13.11 0.56
C GLN A 293 26.44 -11.88 1.29
N ILE A 294 25.55 -11.26 2.06
CA ILE A 294 25.89 -10.12 2.93
C ILE A 294 25.48 -10.50 4.35
N SER A 295 26.38 -10.35 5.30
CA SER A 295 26.12 -10.67 6.71
C SER A 295 26.63 -9.56 7.62
N GLY A 296 25.85 -9.20 8.64
CA GLY A 296 26.20 -8.14 9.60
C GLY A 296 26.13 -6.70 9.07
N LEU A 297 25.73 -6.50 7.80
CA LEU A 297 25.65 -5.18 7.15
C LEU A 297 24.20 -4.80 6.83
N ASN A 298 23.77 -3.65 7.33
CA ASN A 298 22.51 -2.99 6.98
C ASN A 298 22.53 -2.37 5.57
N LYS A 299 23.71 -2.00 5.05
CA LYS A 299 23.86 -1.35 3.76
C LYS A 299 25.20 -1.65 3.09
N VAL A 300 25.13 -2.15 1.85
CA VAL A 300 26.27 -2.33 0.95
C VAL A 300 25.96 -1.62 -0.36
N SER A 301 26.85 -0.71 -0.78
CA SER A 301 26.69 0.12 -1.98
C SER A 301 27.58 -0.39 -3.11
N PHE A 302 27.04 -0.41 -4.32
CA PHE A 302 27.71 -0.90 -5.53
C PHE A 302 27.82 0.25 -6.53
N ALA A 303 28.98 0.91 -6.55
CA ALA A 303 29.29 1.95 -7.53
C ALA A 303 29.89 1.29 -8.78
N LYS A 304 29.32 1.54 -9.96
CA LYS A 304 29.89 1.04 -11.22
C LYS A 304 31.31 1.60 -11.40
N LYS A 305 32.19 0.75 -11.90
CA LYS A 305 33.56 1.07 -12.30
C LYS A 305 33.67 1.15 -13.80
#